data_AF-A0AAR5P413-F1
#
_entry.id   AF-A0AAR5P413-F1
#
_cell.length_a   1.000
_cell.length_b   1.000
_cell.length_c   1.000
_cell.angle_alpha   90.00
_cell.angle_beta   90.00
_cell.angle_gamma   90.00
#
_symmetry.space_group_name_H-M   'P 1'
#
loop_
_entity.id
_entity.type
_entity.pdbx_description
1 polymer ?
#
loop_
_entity_poly.entity_id
_entity_poly.type
_entity_poly.pdbx_seq_one_letter_code
_entity_poly.pdbx_strand_id
1 'polypeptide(L)'
;MLVTVGGGYTDSNVLHIGGIFPIGGQAGWQGGQACMPAARLALEDVNARKDLLPGYVLKLHSNDSECEPGLGASVMYNLLYNEPTKLMLLAGCSTVCTTVAEAAKMWNLVVVSPLILEHCLRA
;
A
#
# COMPACT_ATOMS: atom_id res chain seq x y z
N MET A 1 -3.42 0.07 -28.25
CA MET A 1 -4.35 1.20 -27.98
C MET A 1 -3.98 1.75 -26.61
N LEU A 2 -3.01 2.66 -26.58
CA LEU A 2 -2.61 3.37 -25.35
C LEU A 2 -3.43 4.65 -25.29
N VAL A 3 -4.28 4.78 -24.28
CA VAL A 3 -5.07 5.99 -24.05
C VAL A 3 -4.17 7.01 -23.36
N THR A 4 -3.79 8.05 -24.10
CA THR A 4 -3.08 9.23 -23.59
C THR A 4 -4.06 10.09 -22.79
N VAL A 5 -4.02 10.01 -21.46
CA VAL A 5 -4.66 11.01 -20.59
C VAL A 5 -3.72 12.21 -20.52
N GLY A 6 -4.20 13.35 -21.02
CA GLY A 6 -3.46 14.61 -21.14
C GLY A 6 -2.85 15.09 -19.82
N GLY A 7 -1.52 15.05 -19.77
CA GLY A 7 -0.68 15.51 -18.67
C GLY A 7 0.65 14.76 -18.79
N GLY A 8 1.70 15.42 -19.28
CA GLY A 8 2.98 14.78 -19.55
C GLY A 8 3.67 14.33 -18.26
N TYR A 9 3.41 13.09 -17.83
CA TYR A 9 4.14 12.44 -16.75
C TYR A 9 5.05 11.37 -17.36
N THR A 10 6.37 11.55 -17.20
CA THR A 10 7.34 10.48 -17.41
C THR A 10 7.17 9.43 -16.31
N ASP A 11 7.47 8.15 -16.57
CA ASP A 11 7.34 7.07 -15.55
C ASP A 11 8.08 7.40 -14.24
N SER A 12 9.16 8.18 -14.35
CA SER A 12 9.95 8.72 -13.23
C SER A 12 9.20 9.67 -12.28
N ASN A 13 8.03 10.17 -12.67
CA ASN A 13 7.22 11.09 -11.88
C ASN A 13 6.03 10.39 -11.19
N VAL A 14 5.90 9.06 -11.37
CA VAL A 14 4.86 8.28 -10.71
C VAL A 14 5.43 7.67 -9.42
N LEU A 15 4.86 8.07 -8.28
CA LEU A 15 5.23 7.56 -6.98
C LEU A 15 4.34 6.37 -6.64
N HIS A 16 4.95 5.19 -6.49
CA HIS A 16 4.22 3.96 -6.24
C HIS A 16 4.14 3.63 -4.75
N ILE A 17 2.94 3.34 -4.28
CA ILE A 17 2.64 2.95 -2.90
C ILE A 17 2.12 1.53 -2.91
N GLY A 18 2.66 0.66 -2.06
CA GLY A 18 2.14 -0.70 -1.88
C GLY A 18 1.06 -0.71 -0.80
N GLY A 19 0.04 -1.54 -0.97
CA GLY A 19 -1.04 -1.73 -0.01
C GLY A 19 -1.33 -3.21 0.21
N ILE A 20 -1.48 -3.60 1.47
CA ILE A 20 -1.78 -4.95 1.91
C ILE A 20 -3.06 -4.86 2.73
N PHE A 21 -4.19 -5.11 2.09
CA PHE A 21 -5.51 -4.96 2.69
C PHE A 21 -6.16 -6.33 2.89
N PRO A 22 -6.66 -6.67 4.09
CA PRO A 22 -7.41 -7.90 4.30
C PRO A 22 -8.84 -7.74 3.76
N ILE A 23 -9.06 -8.19 2.53
CA ILE A 23 -10.33 -8.06 1.80
C ILE A 23 -11.12 -9.37 1.91
N GLY A 24 -10.43 -10.50 1.75
CA GLY A 24 -10.93 -11.86 1.91
C GLY A 24 -10.63 -12.46 3.29
N GLY A 25 -10.84 -13.77 3.41
CA GLY A 25 -10.62 -14.56 4.63
C GLY A 25 -11.89 -14.78 5.46
N GLN A 26 -12.10 -16.02 5.93
CA GLN A 26 -13.29 -16.39 6.73
C GLN A 26 -13.09 -16.19 8.25
N ALA A 27 -11.83 -16.14 8.71
CA ALA A 27 -11.48 -16.04 10.13
C ALA A 27 -10.77 -14.72 10.51
N GLY A 28 -10.56 -13.82 9.54
CA GLY A 28 -9.82 -12.58 9.70
C GLY A 28 -10.68 -11.32 9.77
N TRP A 29 -10.06 -10.20 10.12
CA TRP A 29 -10.72 -8.88 10.08
C TRP A 29 -10.79 -8.35 8.63
N GLN A 30 -12.00 -8.27 8.07
CA GLN A 30 -12.26 -7.90 6.66
C GLN A 30 -12.33 -6.38 6.42
N GLY A 31 -11.66 -5.57 7.24
CA GLY A 31 -11.75 -4.12 7.10
C GLY A 31 -11.06 -3.56 5.85
N GLY A 32 -10.30 -4.38 5.12
CA GLY A 32 -9.75 -4.00 3.81
C GLY A 32 -10.82 -3.60 2.79
N GLN A 33 -12.04 -4.14 2.92
CA GLN A 33 -13.21 -3.77 2.09
C GLN A 33 -13.54 -2.28 2.17
N ALA A 34 -13.34 -1.65 3.34
CA ALA A 34 -13.56 -0.22 3.55
C ALA A 34 -12.28 0.60 3.42
N CYS A 35 -11.14 0.07 3.92
CA CYS A 35 -9.88 0.80 3.92
C CYS A 35 -9.27 0.95 2.51
N MET A 36 -9.39 -0.05 1.64
CA MET A 36 -8.87 0.05 0.26
C MET A 36 -9.56 1.17 -0.54
N PRO A 37 -10.90 1.25 -0.64
CA PRO A 37 -11.55 2.34 -1.36
C PRO A 37 -11.32 3.69 -0.68
N ALA A 38 -11.25 3.76 0.65
CA ALA A 38 -10.90 4.99 1.36
C ALA A 38 -9.48 5.49 0.99
N ALA A 39 -8.50 4.59 0.91
CA ALA A 39 -7.14 4.92 0.49
C ALA A 39 -7.09 5.38 -0.97
N ARG A 40 -7.86 4.73 -1.87
CA ARG A 40 -7.94 5.14 -3.28
C ARG A 40 -8.54 6.53 -3.44
N LEU A 41 -9.64 6.80 -2.73
CA LEU A 41 -10.29 8.12 -2.73
C LEU A 41 -9.35 9.22 -2.21
N ALA A 42 -8.64 8.95 -1.11
CA ALA A 42 -7.65 9.90 -0.57
C ALA A 42 -6.53 10.21 -1.58
N LEU A 43 -6.07 9.21 -2.35
CA LEU A 43 -5.06 9.42 -3.38
C LEU A 43 -5.59 10.18 -4.58
N GLU A 44 -6.84 9.94 -4.98
CA GLU A 44 -7.52 10.71 -6.02
C GLU A 44 -7.61 12.19 -5.62
N ASP A 45 -8.00 12.48 -4.38
CA ASP A 45 -8.06 13.85 -3.85
C ASP A 45 -6.69 14.54 -3.83
N VAL A 46 -5.64 13.82 -3.40
CA VAL A 46 -4.27 14.36 -3.37
C VAL A 46 -3.76 14.63 -4.78
N ASN A 47 -3.99 13.72 -5.72
CA ASN A 47 -3.56 13.87 -7.11
C ASN A 47 -4.34 14.97 -7.85
N ALA A 48 -5.58 15.26 -7.44
CA ALA A 48 -6.38 16.36 -8.01
C ALA A 48 -5.84 17.74 -7.61
N ARG A 49 -5.16 17.83 -6.45
CA ARG A 49 -4.61 19.06 -5.89
C ARG A 49 -3.18 19.33 -6.37
N LYS A 50 -3.03 20.30 -7.29
CA LYS A 50 -1.74 20.70 -7.89
C LYS A 50 -0.77 21.39 -6.92
N ASP A 51 -1.25 21.83 -5.77
CA ASP A 51 -0.51 22.51 -4.71
C ASP A 51 0.25 21.55 -3.77
N LEU A 52 -0.12 20.27 -3.72
CA LEU A 52 0.49 19.31 -2.79
C LEU A 52 1.77 18.67 -3.35
N LEU A 53 1.67 18.08 -4.54
CA LEU A 53 2.74 17.30 -5.16
C LEU A 53 2.92 17.73 -6.62
N PRO A 54 3.45 18.94 -6.87
CA PRO A 54 3.62 19.45 -8.22
C PRO A 54 4.56 18.53 -9.02
N GLY A 55 4.09 18.04 -10.16
CA GLY A 55 4.89 17.20 -11.05
C GLY A 55 4.98 15.74 -10.65
N TYR A 56 4.29 15.28 -9.60
CA TYR A 56 4.21 13.86 -9.22
C TYR A 56 2.76 13.34 -9.22
N VAL A 57 2.60 12.03 -9.40
CA VAL A 57 1.30 11.34 -9.26
C VAL A 57 1.48 10.11 -8.38
N LEU A 58 0.63 9.97 -7.37
CA LEU A 58 0.61 8.79 -6.51
C LEU A 58 -0.21 7.67 -7.16
N LYS A 59 0.30 6.43 -7.16
CA LYS A 59 -0.44 5.23 -7.55
C LYS A 59 -0.37 4.17 -6.44
N LEU A 60 -1.52 3.62 -6.08
CA LEU A 60 -1.62 2.52 -5.12
C LEU A 60 -1.67 1.17 -5.84
N HIS A 61 -0.80 0.26 -5.41
CA HIS A 61 -0.81 -1.14 -5.79
C HIS A 61 -1.22 -1.96 -4.57
N SER A 62 -2.44 -2.50 -4.58
CA SER A 62 -2.99 -3.22 -3.44
C SER A 62 -3.24 -4.68 -3.73
N ASN A 63 -2.91 -5.56 -2.78
CA ASN A 63 -3.20 -6.99 -2.82
C ASN A 63 -3.88 -7.45 -1.53
N ASP A 64 -4.63 -8.56 -1.63
CA ASP A 64 -5.32 -9.17 -0.49
C ASP A 64 -4.36 -10.03 0.34
N SER A 65 -4.41 -9.87 1.66
CA SER A 65 -3.66 -10.71 2.61
C SER A 65 -4.53 -11.69 3.38
N GLU A 66 -5.87 -11.61 3.27
CA GLU A 66 -6.82 -12.41 4.05
C GLU A 66 -6.59 -12.37 5.59
N CYS A 67 -5.84 -11.37 6.07
CA CYS A 67 -5.38 -11.27 7.47
C CYS A 67 -4.49 -12.47 7.90
N GLU A 68 -3.87 -13.16 6.95
CA GLU A 68 -2.96 -14.30 7.17
C GLU A 68 -1.50 -13.82 7.03
N PRO A 69 -0.64 -14.03 8.05
CA PRO A 69 0.73 -13.50 8.04
C PRO A 69 1.61 -14.11 6.94
N GLY A 70 1.47 -15.39 6.60
CA GLY A 70 2.22 -16.03 5.52
C GLY A 70 1.92 -15.43 4.15
N LEU A 71 0.64 -15.24 3.84
CA LEU A 71 0.15 -14.60 2.62
C LEU A 71 0.54 -13.11 2.61
N GLY A 72 0.40 -12.41 3.74
CA GLY A 72 0.84 -11.03 3.89
C GLY A 72 2.34 -10.83 3.60
N ALA A 73 3.20 -11.73 4.08
CA ALA A 73 4.62 -11.73 3.77
C ALA A 73 4.88 -12.01 2.29
N SER A 74 4.21 -13.01 1.70
CA SER A 74 4.32 -13.31 0.26
C SER A 74 3.90 -12.11 -0.61
N VAL A 75 2.81 -11.44 -0.24
CA VAL A 75 2.33 -10.22 -0.89
C VAL A 75 3.36 -9.10 -0.76
N MET A 76 3.96 -8.90 0.42
CA MET A 76 5.05 -7.95 0.60
C MET A 76 6.22 -8.28 -0.34
N TYR A 77 6.69 -9.53 -0.38
CA TYR A 77 7.76 -9.94 -1.30
C TYR A 77 7.40 -9.68 -2.76
N ASN A 78 6.17 -10.00 -3.17
CA ASN A 78 5.68 -9.73 -4.52
C ASN A 78 5.71 -8.22 -4.83
N LEU A 79 5.27 -7.38 -3.89
CA LEU A 79 5.33 -5.92 -4.04
C LEU A 79 6.77 -5.40 -4.12
N LEU A 80 7.72 -5.98 -3.38
CA LEU A 80 9.11 -5.50 -3.37
C LEU A 80 9.95 -5.96 -4.55
N TYR A 81 9.78 -7.22 -4.98
CA TYR A 81 10.62 -7.81 -6.01
C TYR A 81 10.08 -7.61 -7.43
N ASN A 82 8.81 -7.23 -7.59
CA ASN A 82 8.26 -6.89 -8.89
C ASN A 82 8.27 -5.37 -9.12
N GLU A 83 8.59 -4.97 -10.35
CA GLU A 83 8.46 -3.58 -10.77
C GLU A 83 7.00 -3.12 -10.70
N PRO A 84 6.73 -1.83 -10.44
CA PRO A 84 7.68 -0.75 -10.12
C PRO A 84 8.08 -0.72 -8.63
N THR A 85 9.22 -0.13 -8.28
CA THR A 85 9.66 0.01 -6.88
C THR A 85 8.69 0.88 -6.08
N LYS A 86 8.19 0.36 -4.95
CA LYS A 86 7.26 1.08 -4.08
C LYS A 86 8.01 1.80 -2.97
N LEU A 87 7.62 3.03 -2.68
CA LEU A 87 8.30 3.92 -1.72
C LEU A 87 7.90 3.62 -0.27
N MET A 88 6.65 3.16 -0.10
CA MET A 88 6.09 2.87 1.21
C MET A 88 5.08 1.72 1.09
N LEU A 89 4.82 1.07 2.22
CA LEU A 89 3.83 0.01 2.34
C LEU A 89 2.74 0.41 3.32
N LEU A 90 1.49 0.22 2.92
CA LEU A 90 0.33 0.31 3.79
C LEU A 90 -0.03 -1.11 4.21
N ALA A 91 0.02 -1.40 5.51
CA ALA A 91 -0.33 -2.72 6.04
C ALA A 91 -1.57 -2.62 6.94
N GLY A 92 -2.52 -3.53 6.74
CA GLY A 92 -3.74 -3.62 7.55
C GLY A 92 -3.57 -4.47 8.81
N CYS A 93 -4.49 -5.41 9.02
CA CYS A 93 -4.53 -6.46 10.05
C CYS A 93 -3.27 -6.58 10.95
N SER A 94 -3.46 -6.51 12.27
CA SER A 94 -2.36 -6.42 13.26
C SER A 94 -1.28 -7.49 13.10
N THR A 95 -1.65 -8.75 12.83
CA THR A 95 -0.70 -9.87 12.64
C THR A 95 0.18 -9.68 11.40
N VAL A 96 -0.44 -9.29 10.28
CA VAL A 96 0.27 -9.02 9.02
C VAL A 96 1.17 -7.79 9.16
N CYS A 97 0.68 -6.74 9.83
CA CYS A 97 1.45 -5.52 10.03
C CYS A 97 2.74 -5.76 10.82
N THR A 98 2.68 -6.53 11.91
CA THR A 98 3.88 -6.88 12.69
C THR A 98 4.91 -7.60 11.82
N THR A 99 4.52 -8.64 11.08
CA THR A 99 5.43 -9.38 10.19
C THR A 99 6.03 -8.49 9.10
N VAL A 100 5.20 -7.62 8.49
CA VAL A 100 5.65 -6.68 7.44
C VAL A 100 6.57 -5.61 8.01
N ALA A 101 6.29 -5.08 9.21
CA ALA A 101 7.10 -4.07 9.87
C ALA A 101 8.48 -4.62 10.27
N GLU A 102 8.54 -5.82 10.85
CA GLU A 102 9.81 -6.49 11.18
C GLU A 102 10.66 -6.72 9.92
N ALA A 103 10.02 -7.17 8.83
CA ALA A 103 10.70 -7.39 7.56
C ALA A 103 11.13 -6.07 6.89
N ALA A 104 10.31 -5.01 6.94
CA ALA A 104 10.54 -3.76 6.22
C ALA A 104 11.85 -3.05 6.63
N LYS A 105 12.32 -3.27 7.86
CA LYS A 105 13.61 -2.79 8.35
C LYS A 105 14.78 -3.25 7.48
N MET A 106 14.71 -4.44 6.89
CA MET A 106 15.77 -4.98 6.05
C MET A 106 15.89 -4.26 4.69
N TRP A 107 14.79 -3.65 4.22
CA TRP A 107 14.73 -2.93 2.95
C TRP A 107 14.68 -1.39 3.10
N ASN A 108 14.85 -0.86 4.31
CA ASN A 108 14.72 0.58 4.62
C ASN A 108 13.39 1.20 4.17
N LEU A 109 12.30 0.43 4.29
CA LEU A 109 10.97 0.86 3.86
C LEU A 109 10.16 1.42 5.03
N VAL A 110 9.36 2.44 4.75
CA VAL A 110 8.39 2.97 5.71
C VAL A 110 7.09 2.18 5.58
N VAL A 111 6.63 1.62 6.70
CA VAL A 111 5.33 0.95 6.81
C VAL A 111 4.39 1.85 7.58
N VAL A 112 3.21 2.10 7.03
CA VAL A 112 2.15 2.87 7.70
C VAL A 112 0.93 1.98 7.88
N SER A 113 0.50 1.80 9.12
CA SER A 113 -0.77 1.15 9.41
C SER A 113 -1.87 2.19 9.60
N PRO A 114 -2.94 2.20 8.79
CA PRO A 114 -4.10 3.04 9.03
C PRO A 114 -4.95 2.56 10.22
N LEU A 115 -4.69 1.36 10.77
CA LEU A 115 -5.43 0.79 11.88
C LEU A 115 -4.51 0.64 13.08
N ILE A 116 -4.73 1.51 14.05
CA ILE A 116 -4.00 1.49 15.32
C ILE A 116 -4.58 0.36 16.17
N LEU A 117 -4.07 -0.86 15.97
CA LEU A 117 -3.94 -1.83 17.04
C LEU A 117 -2.47 -1.81 17.47
N GLU A 118 -2.21 -1.70 18.77
CA GLU A 118 -0.88 -1.49 19.39
C GLU A 118 0.20 -2.53 19.05
N HIS A 119 -0.11 -3.54 18.24
CA HIS A 119 0.80 -4.62 17.86
C HIS A 119 1.84 -4.22 16.80
N CYS A 120 1.55 -3.25 15.93
CA CYS A 120 2.50 -2.91 14.86
C CYS A 120 3.62 -1.96 15.32
N LEU A 121 3.39 -1.12 16.34
CA LEU A 121 4.38 -0.15 16.83
C LEU A 121 5.49 -0.76 17.72
N ARG A 122 5.36 -2.03 18.08
CA ARG A 122 6.33 -2.76 18.92
C ARG A 122 7.38 -3.54 18.11
N ALA A 123 7.29 -3.53 16.78
CA ALA A 123 8.22 -4.18 15.86
C ALA A 123 9.39 -3.26 15.47
#